data_AF-B5HGG2-F1
#
_entry.id   AF-B5HGG2-F1
#
_cell.length_a   1.000
_cell.length_b   1.000
_cell.length_c   1.000
_cell.angle_alpha   90.00
_cell.angle_beta   90.00
_cell.angle_gamma   90.00
#
_symmetry.space_group_name_H-M   'P 1'
#
loop_
_entity.id
_entity.type
_entity.pdbx_description
1 polymer ?
#
loop_
_entity_poly.entity_id
_entity_poly.type
_entity_poly.pdbx_seq_one_letter_code
_entity_poly.pdbx_strand_id
1 'polypeptide(L)'
;TRSAVQGIAALAVHAPDRRFDEDVVAMTAAAGATRYAELAVAEHRSWTSAGVCQAGDVLGLIDGDVAVIGEDLTETALTLLDRMLSSGGELVTLVLGGTAPEGLSDRLESHVREGYLAVDTITYEGGGDGTTPLLIGVE
;
A
#
# COMPACT_ATOMS: atom_id res chain seq x y z
N THR A 1 7.36 10.50 -7.43
CA THR A 1 6.69 9.40 -6.71
C THR A 1 7.64 8.84 -5.66
N ARG A 2 7.12 8.33 -4.55
CA ARG A 2 7.88 7.69 -3.47
C ARG A 2 7.61 6.19 -3.36
N SER A 3 6.52 5.70 -3.95
CA SER A 3 6.15 4.29 -4.00
C SER A 3 5.64 3.89 -5.38
N ALA A 4 5.71 2.59 -5.71
CA ALA A 4 5.26 2.04 -6.99
C ALA A 4 3.76 2.27 -7.22
N VAL A 5 2.92 2.18 -6.18
CA VAL A 5 1.47 2.42 -6.28
C VAL A 5 1.12 3.84 -6.73
N GLN A 6 1.95 4.84 -6.38
CA GLN A 6 1.79 6.20 -6.90
C GLN A 6 2.16 6.29 -8.38
N GLY A 7 3.11 5.47 -8.84
CA GLY A 7 3.42 5.32 -10.25
C GLY A 7 2.29 4.66 -11.03
N ILE A 8 1.64 3.63 -10.45
CA ILE A 8 0.46 2.99 -11.02
C ILE A 8 -0.68 4.01 -11.17
N ALA A 9 -0.98 4.79 -10.14
CA ALA A 9 -2.00 5.83 -10.20
C ALA A 9 -1.70 6.89 -11.27
N ALA A 10 -0.44 7.34 -11.38
CA ALA A 10 -0.03 8.25 -12.45
C ALA A 10 -0.24 7.66 -13.84
N LEU A 11 0.12 6.38 -14.05
CA LEU A 11 -0.05 5.71 -15.34
C LEU A 11 -1.51 5.45 -15.67
N ALA A 12 -2.37 5.22 -14.67
CA ALA A 12 -3.80 4.99 -14.87
C ALA A 12 -4.52 6.19 -15.52
N VAL A 13 -3.99 7.41 -15.34
CA VAL A 13 -4.57 8.64 -15.90
C VAL A 13 -3.83 9.17 -17.14
N HIS A 14 -2.77 8.50 -17.58
CA HIS A 14 -1.99 8.87 -18.76
C HIS A 14 -2.85 8.77 -20.04
N ALA A 15 -2.83 9.81 -20.87
CA ALA A 15 -3.53 9.83 -22.14
C ALA A 15 -2.59 10.28 -23.27
N PRO A 16 -2.19 9.39 -24.20
CA PRO A 16 -1.18 9.72 -25.22
C PRO A 16 -1.63 10.79 -26.21
N ASP A 17 -2.94 10.95 -26.41
CA ASP A 17 -3.53 11.97 -27.28
C ASP A 17 -3.71 13.34 -26.56
N ARG A 18 -3.48 13.40 -25.24
CA ARG A 18 -3.52 14.65 -24.46
C ARG A 18 -2.25 15.45 -24.71
N ARG A 19 -2.34 16.79 -24.60
CA ARG A 19 -1.16 17.64 -24.63
C ARG A 19 -0.22 17.25 -23.47
N PHE A 20 1.09 17.23 -23.77
CA PHE A 20 2.11 16.76 -22.83
C PHE A 20 2.08 17.50 -21.47
N ASP A 21 1.93 18.82 -21.48
CA ASP A 21 1.87 19.64 -20.26
C ASP A 21 0.65 19.32 -19.39
N GLU A 22 -0.51 19.13 -20.02
CA GLU A 22 -1.75 18.73 -19.33
C GLU A 22 -1.64 17.30 -18.79
N ASP A 23 -0.99 16.40 -19.53
CA ASP A 23 -0.79 15.03 -19.12
C ASP A 23 0.15 14.92 -17.92
N VAL A 24 1.26 15.65 -17.93
CA VAL A 24 2.17 15.74 -16.77
C VAL A 24 1.45 16.26 -15.53
N VAL A 25 0.59 17.27 -15.67
CA VAL A 25 -0.22 17.80 -14.54
C VAL A 25 -1.15 16.71 -14.01
N ALA A 26 -1.91 16.03 -14.87
CA ALA A 26 -2.84 14.98 -14.47
C ALA A 26 -2.11 13.81 -13.78
N MET A 27 -1.04 13.31 -14.40
CA MET A 27 -0.23 12.20 -13.86
C MET A 27 0.39 12.55 -12.50
N THR A 28 0.93 13.78 -12.37
CA THR A 28 1.55 14.22 -11.10
C THR A 28 0.50 14.43 -10.01
N ALA A 29 -0.67 14.95 -10.37
CA ALA A 29 -1.79 15.11 -9.45
C ALA A 29 -2.28 13.76 -8.92
N ALA A 30 -2.48 12.77 -9.80
CA ALA A 30 -2.86 11.41 -9.41
C ALA A 30 -1.82 10.79 -8.47
N ALA A 31 -0.54 10.78 -8.86
CA ALA A 31 0.54 10.29 -8.01
C ALA A 31 0.60 10.99 -6.63
N GLY A 32 0.33 12.29 -6.59
CA GLY A 32 0.35 13.09 -5.36
C GLY A 32 -0.88 12.87 -4.47
N ALA A 33 -2.02 12.50 -5.05
CA ALA A 33 -3.25 12.21 -4.32
C ALA A 33 -3.23 10.80 -3.68
N THR A 34 -2.53 9.85 -4.30
CA THR A 34 -2.40 8.48 -3.78
C THR A 34 -1.56 8.46 -2.50
N ARG A 35 -2.20 8.15 -1.39
CA ARG A 35 -1.54 7.78 -0.14
C ARG A 35 -0.97 6.37 -0.29
N TYR A 36 0.21 6.13 0.27
CA TYR A 36 0.85 4.83 0.16
C TYR A 36 1.29 4.29 1.52
N ALA A 37 1.29 2.96 1.59
CA ALA A 37 1.80 2.21 2.72
C ALA A 37 2.52 0.95 2.22
N GLU A 38 3.31 0.35 3.09
CA GLU A 38 4.01 -0.89 2.81
C GLU A 38 4.17 -1.74 4.07
N LEU A 39 4.31 -3.04 3.87
CA LEU A 39 4.76 -3.97 4.90
C LEU A 39 6.24 -4.25 4.74
N ALA A 40 6.91 -4.44 5.87
CA ALA A 40 8.28 -4.94 5.93
C ALA A 40 8.43 -5.87 7.13
N VAL A 41 9.47 -6.71 7.13
CA VAL A 41 9.85 -7.51 8.30
C VAL A 41 11.13 -6.92 8.87
N ALA A 42 11.14 -6.63 10.17
CA ALA A 42 12.29 -6.08 10.86
C ALA A 42 13.43 -7.12 10.90
N GLU A 43 14.60 -6.77 10.37
CA GLU A 43 15.78 -7.66 10.41
C GLU A 43 16.46 -7.68 11.79
N HIS A 44 16.30 -6.61 12.55
CA HIS A 44 16.91 -6.43 13.86
C HIS A 44 16.06 -5.53 14.75
N ARG A 45 16.33 -5.57 16.06
CA ARG A 45 15.71 -4.66 17.03
C ARG A 45 16.01 -3.21 16.66
N SER A 46 14.99 -2.34 16.67
CA SER A 46 15.14 -0.92 16.36
C SER A 46 14.13 -0.05 17.12
N TRP A 47 14.43 1.24 17.27
CA TRP A 47 13.49 2.24 17.77
C TRP A 47 12.78 2.90 16.60
N THR A 48 11.45 2.93 16.64
CA THR A 48 10.60 3.50 15.60
C THR A 48 9.60 4.48 16.21
N SER A 49 8.88 5.22 15.36
CA SER A 49 7.77 6.09 15.77
C SER A 49 6.63 5.33 16.49
N ALA A 50 6.40 4.06 16.17
CA ALA A 50 5.38 3.22 16.80
C ALA A 50 5.86 2.50 18.07
N GLY A 51 7.15 2.59 18.41
CA GLY A 51 7.76 1.88 19.53
C GLY A 51 9.00 1.08 19.14
N VAL A 52 9.38 0.13 19.98
CA VAL A 52 10.55 -0.73 19.76
C VAL A 52 10.11 -2.01 19.08
N CYS A 53 10.60 -2.27 17.87
CA CYS A 53 10.44 -3.57 17.20
C CYS A 53 11.59 -4.52 17.54
N GLN A 54 11.36 -5.82 17.43
CA GLN A 54 12.34 -6.90 17.47
C GLN A 54 12.61 -7.43 16.05
N ALA A 55 13.66 -8.26 15.92
CA ALA A 55 13.88 -9.03 14.70
C ALA A 55 12.71 -9.99 14.47
N GLY A 56 12.14 -9.98 13.26
CA GLY A 56 10.99 -10.80 12.87
C GLY A 56 9.64 -10.09 12.99
N ASP A 57 9.56 -8.93 13.68
CA ASP A 57 8.32 -8.18 13.76
C ASP A 57 7.92 -7.67 12.36
N VAL A 58 6.62 -7.69 12.08
CA VAL A 58 6.04 -7.07 10.90
C VAL A 58 5.83 -5.58 11.17
N LEU A 59 6.40 -4.76 10.31
CA LEU A 59 6.26 -3.31 10.32
C LEU A 59 5.26 -2.91 9.25
N GLY A 60 4.25 -2.13 9.63
CA GLY A 60 3.38 -1.42 8.69
C GLY A 60 3.77 0.05 8.64
N LEU A 61 4.21 0.50 7.47
CA LEU A 61 4.69 1.85 7.24
C LEU A 61 3.64 2.64 6.44
N ILE A 62 3.34 3.87 6.84
CA ILE A 62 2.54 4.83 6.07
C ILE A 62 3.44 6.02 5.76
N ASP A 63 3.51 6.40 4.49
CA ASP A 63 4.41 7.47 4.00
C ASP A 63 5.90 7.27 4.37
N GLY A 64 6.32 6.02 4.61
CA GLY A 64 7.68 5.67 5.06
C GLY A 64 7.91 5.72 6.56
N ASP A 65 6.91 6.11 7.36
CA ASP A 65 6.97 6.10 8.83
C ASP A 65 6.28 4.86 9.39
N VAL A 66 6.90 4.21 10.40
CA VAL A 66 6.31 3.04 11.04
C VAL A 66 5.07 3.46 11.83
N ALA A 67 3.91 3.03 11.34
CA ALA A 67 2.62 3.30 11.95
C ALA A 67 2.18 2.17 12.90
N VAL A 68 2.52 0.92 12.56
CA VAL A 68 2.14 -0.27 13.33
C VAL A 68 3.28 -1.28 13.38
N ILE A 69 3.40 -1.97 14.50
CA ILE A 69 4.29 -3.12 14.70
C ILE A 69 3.38 -4.29 15.11
N GLY A 70 3.53 -5.42 14.44
CA GLY A 70 2.78 -6.64 14.72
C GLY A 70 3.63 -7.89 14.54
N GLU A 71 3.06 -9.05 14.82
CA GLU A 71 3.74 -10.36 14.71
C GLU A 71 3.26 -11.15 13.48
N ASP A 72 2.02 -10.92 13.04
CA ASP A 72 1.43 -11.56 11.88
C ASP A 72 1.27 -10.56 10.72
N LEU A 73 1.62 -11.01 9.53
CA LEU A 73 1.64 -10.16 8.34
C LEU A 73 0.23 -9.78 7.89
N THR A 74 -0.71 -10.71 7.93
CA THR A 74 -2.09 -10.49 7.48
C THR A 74 -2.82 -9.55 8.44
N GLU A 75 -2.70 -9.78 9.75
CA GLU A 75 -3.31 -8.91 10.77
C GLU A 75 -2.71 -7.50 10.76
N THR A 76 -1.40 -7.39 10.53
CA THR A 76 -0.73 -6.09 10.37
C THR A 76 -1.19 -5.38 9.11
N ALA A 77 -1.37 -6.11 7.99
CA ALA A 77 -1.91 -5.58 6.75
C ALA A 77 -3.33 -5.02 6.93
N LEU A 78 -4.21 -5.76 7.59
CA LEU A 78 -5.57 -5.35 7.90
C LEU A 78 -5.59 -4.07 8.76
N THR A 79 -4.76 -4.04 9.80
CA THR A 79 -4.62 -2.87 10.68
C THR A 79 -4.12 -1.64 9.91
N LEU A 80 -3.16 -1.83 9.01
CA LEU A 80 -2.59 -0.77 8.19
C LEU A 80 -3.64 -0.22 7.22
N LEU A 81 -4.38 -1.11 6.57
CA LEU A 81 -5.45 -0.79 5.64
C LEU A 81 -6.59 -0.01 6.32
N ASP A 82 -7.02 -0.43 7.51
CA ASP A 82 -8.02 0.31 8.29
C ASP A 82 -7.57 1.74 8.62
N ARG A 83 -6.29 1.91 8.98
CA ARG A 83 -5.75 3.25 9.23
C ARG A 83 -5.74 4.10 7.97
N MET A 84 -5.35 3.54 6.83
CA MET A 84 -5.38 4.28 5.56
C MET A 84 -6.81 4.67 5.18
N LEU A 85 -7.78 3.78 5.32
CA LEU A 85 -9.18 4.04 4.95
C LEU A 85 -9.93 4.89 5.97
N SER A 86 -9.40 5.07 7.19
CA SER A 86 -10.02 5.91 8.23
C SER A 86 -10.22 7.38 7.81
N SER A 87 -9.40 7.89 6.90
CA SER A 87 -9.55 9.24 6.33
C SER A 87 -10.29 9.25 4.98
N GLY A 88 -10.94 8.15 4.62
CA GLY A 88 -11.64 7.94 3.36
C GLY A 88 -10.76 7.31 2.27
N GLY A 89 -11.36 7.11 1.11
CA GLY A 89 -10.78 6.57 -0.12
C GLY A 89 -11.89 6.05 -1.03
N GLU A 90 -11.59 5.86 -2.31
CA GLU A 90 -12.50 5.26 -3.29
C GLU A 90 -11.88 4.04 -3.98
N LEU A 91 -10.56 3.93 -3.99
CA LEU A 91 -9.84 2.81 -4.58
C LEU A 91 -8.66 2.39 -3.69
N VAL A 92 -8.54 1.08 -3.47
CA VAL A 92 -7.37 0.43 -2.89
C VAL A 92 -6.63 -0.33 -3.98
N THR A 93 -5.35 -0.01 -4.18
CA THR A 93 -4.46 -0.78 -5.03
C THR A 93 -3.50 -1.61 -4.17
N LEU A 94 -3.54 -2.93 -4.31
CA LEU A 94 -2.64 -3.85 -3.63
C LEU A 94 -1.59 -4.36 -4.62
N VAL A 95 -0.31 -4.33 -4.23
CA VAL A 95 0.77 -4.97 -5.00
C VAL A 95 1.46 -5.99 -4.09
N LEU A 96 1.23 -7.27 -4.36
CA LEU A 96 1.78 -8.38 -3.58
C LEU A 96 3.24 -8.62 -3.92
N GLY A 97 4.11 -8.77 -2.93
CA GLY A 97 5.48 -9.21 -3.13
C GLY A 97 5.62 -10.74 -3.06
N GLY A 98 6.76 -11.27 -3.49
CA GLY A 98 7.03 -12.73 -3.44
C GLY A 98 7.07 -13.33 -2.03
N THR A 99 7.12 -12.49 -0.99
CA THR A 99 7.05 -12.88 0.43
C THR A 99 5.65 -12.74 1.04
N ALA A 100 4.64 -12.35 0.24
CA ALA A 100 3.25 -12.30 0.68
C ALA A 100 2.73 -13.71 1.02
N PRO A 101 2.03 -13.90 2.16
CA PRO A 101 1.34 -15.16 2.45
C PRO A 101 0.26 -15.46 1.42
N GLU A 102 0.03 -16.76 1.17
CA GLU A 102 -1.10 -17.21 0.36
C GLU A 102 -2.43 -16.72 0.96
N GLY A 103 -3.33 -16.23 0.10
CA GLY A 103 -4.64 -15.73 0.50
C GLY A 103 -4.65 -14.35 1.17
N LEU A 104 -3.50 -13.66 1.23
CA LEU A 104 -3.45 -12.29 1.76
C LEU A 104 -4.38 -11.34 1.01
N SER A 105 -4.33 -11.33 -0.33
CA SER A 105 -5.20 -10.49 -1.16
C SER A 105 -6.67 -10.78 -0.93
N ASP A 106 -7.07 -12.06 -0.96
CA ASP A 106 -8.47 -12.47 -0.74
C ASP A 106 -9.00 -11.97 0.61
N ARG A 107 -8.15 -12.00 1.64
CA ARG A 107 -8.50 -11.51 2.98
C ARG A 107 -8.67 -10.00 2.99
N LEU A 108 -7.75 -9.25 2.38
CA LEU A 108 -7.81 -7.79 2.31
C LEU A 108 -8.98 -7.32 1.46
N GLU A 109 -9.20 -7.91 0.29
CA GLU A 109 -10.33 -7.61 -0.60
C GLU A 109 -11.67 -7.86 0.10
N SER A 110 -11.79 -8.99 0.81
CA SER A 110 -13.00 -9.29 1.59
C SER A 110 -13.22 -8.26 2.69
N HIS A 111 -12.16 -7.86 3.39
CA HIS A 111 -12.21 -6.84 4.45
C HIS A 111 -12.66 -5.47 3.90
N VAL A 112 -12.11 -5.01 2.78
CA VAL A 112 -12.54 -3.77 2.13
C VAL A 112 -14.01 -3.85 1.75
N ARG A 113 -14.41 -4.93 1.06
CA ARG A 113 -15.79 -5.13 0.60
C ARG A 113 -16.81 -5.15 1.74
N GLU A 114 -16.45 -5.72 2.89
CA GLU A 114 -17.34 -5.84 4.05
C GLU A 114 -17.38 -4.54 4.89
N GLY A 115 -16.26 -3.84 5.01
CA GLY A 115 -16.13 -2.63 5.86
C GLY A 115 -16.37 -1.30 5.15
N TYR A 116 -16.11 -1.22 3.84
CA TYR A 116 -16.00 0.03 3.08
C TYR A 116 -16.75 -0.07 1.74
N LEU A 117 -18.08 0.01 1.80
CA LEU A 117 -18.99 -0.23 0.65
C LEU A 117 -18.79 0.65 -0.59
N ALA A 118 -18.05 1.75 -0.48
CA ALA A 118 -17.78 2.69 -1.57
C ALA A 118 -16.33 2.61 -2.08
N VAL A 119 -15.58 1.58 -1.68
CA VAL A 119 -14.16 1.42 -1.98
C VAL A 119 -13.96 0.17 -2.83
N ASP A 120 -13.42 0.35 -4.03
CA ASP A 120 -13.03 -0.75 -4.90
C ASP A 120 -11.62 -1.24 -4.53
N THR A 121 -11.30 -2.49 -4.88
CA THR A 121 -9.95 -3.05 -4.69
C THR A 121 -9.42 -3.62 -6.00
N ILE A 122 -8.18 -3.30 -6.34
CA ILE A 122 -7.44 -3.88 -7.47
C ILE A 122 -6.15 -4.48 -6.93
N THR A 123 -5.89 -5.73 -7.28
CA THR A 123 -4.70 -6.47 -6.85
C THR A 123 -3.79 -6.77 -8.03
N TYR A 124 -2.50 -6.54 -7.84
CA TYR A 124 -1.43 -6.89 -8.76
C TYR A 124 -0.43 -7.81 -8.08
N GLU A 125 0.04 -8.82 -8.82
CA GLU A 125 1.23 -9.57 -8.45
C GLU A 125 2.47 -8.71 -8.78
N GLY A 126 3.24 -8.36 -7.76
CA GLY A 126 4.53 -7.72 -7.91
C GLY A 126 5.55 -8.74 -8.42
N GLY A 127 6.26 -8.40 -9.50
CA GLY A 127 7.33 -9.25 -10.02
C GLY A 127 8.61 -9.13 -9.19
N GLY A 128 9.26 -10.26 -8.88
CA GLY A 128 10.68 -10.34 -8.51
C GLY A 128 11.01 -10.77 -7.07
N ASP A 129 12.31 -10.86 -6.78
CA ASP A 129 12.92 -11.29 -5.51
C ASP A 129 12.88 -10.21 -4.40
N GLY A 130 11.91 -9.28 -4.49
CA GLY A 130 11.77 -8.18 -3.54
C GLY A 130 11.38 -8.66 -2.14
N THR A 131 11.90 -8.01 -1.10
CA THR A 131 11.61 -8.37 0.30
C THR A 131 10.33 -7.76 0.84
N THR A 132 9.81 -6.70 0.21
CA THR A 132 8.56 -6.02 0.58
C THR A 132 7.36 -6.92 0.29
N PRO A 133 6.64 -7.41 1.32
CA PRO A 133 5.55 -8.36 1.09
C PRO A 133 4.29 -7.72 0.48
N LEU A 134 4.08 -6.42 0.72
CA LEU A 134 2.88 -5.73 0.26
C LEU A 134 3.14 -4.24 0.11
N LEU A 135 2.70 -3.66 -1.00
CA LEU A 135 2.46 -2.22 -1.14
C LEU A 135 0.96 -1.97 -1.23
N ILE A 136 0.49 -0.89 -0.59
CA ILE A 136 -0.90 -0.46 -0.60
C ILE A 136 -0.94 0.99 -1.09
N GLY A 137 -1.77 1.26 -2.10
CA GLY A 137 -2.18 2.60 -2.51
C GLY A 137 -3.63 2.85 -2.13
N VAL A 138 -3.94 4.03 -1.60
CA VAL A 138 -5.32 4.48 -1.40
C VAL A 138 -5.48 5.87 -2.02
N GLU A 139 -6.45 5.97 -2.92
CA GLU A 139 -6.87 7.22 -3.59
C GLU A 139 -8.10 7.76 -2.88
#